data_AF-A0A8J8NEH3-F1
#
_entry.id   AF-A0A8J8NEH3-F1
#
_cell.length_a   1.000
_cell.length_b   1.000
_cell.length_c   1.000
_cell.angle_alpha   90.00
_cell.angle_beta   90.00
_cell.angle_gamma   90.00
#
_symmetry.space_group_name_H-M   'P 1'
#
loop_
_entity.id
_entity.type
_entity.pdbx_description
1 polymer ?
#
loop_
_entity_poly.entity_id
_entity_poly.type
_entity_poly.pdbx_seq_one_letter_code
_entity_poly.pdbx_strand_id
1 'polypeptide(L)'
;MTKKILMIVGDFSETLEVWAPLFTLRTLGFEVDIGCPNKSKGETCTLAVHDYSPQFQTYTEKPAHLIYMTCTPSTTMPMVGASMTH
;
A
#
# COMPACT_ATOMS: atom_id res chain seq x y z
N MET A 1 16.76 -2.32 20.47
CA MET A 1 16.43 -2.18 19.03
C MET A 1 14.94 -1.97 18.89
N THR A 2 14.50 -0.96 18.14
CA THR A 2 13.11 -0.82 17.71
C THR A 2 12.75 -1.96 16.76
N LYS A 3 11.49 -2.41 16.77
CA LYS A 3 11.03 -3.47 15.85
C LYS A 3 10.95 -2.89 14.44
N LYS A 4 11.32 -3.70 13.44
CA LYS A 4 11.15 -3.37 12.03
C LYS A 4 9.81 -3.91 11.54
N ILE A 5 9.05 -3.09 10.81
CA ILE A 5 7.70 -3.38 10.33
C ILE A 5 7.73 -3.49 8.81
N LEU A 6 7.03 -4.48 8.27
CA LEU A 6 6.74 -4.56 6.83
C LEU A 6 5.29 -4.13 6.60
N MET A 7 5.10 -3.13 5.76
CA MET A 7 3.81 -2.67 5.26
C MET A 7 3.63 -3.20 3.85
N ILE A 8 2.63 -4.06 3.66
CA ILE A 8 2.28 -4.59 2.35
C ILE A 8 1.30 -3.61 1.69
N VAL A 9 1.66 -3.12 0.52
CA VAL A 9 0.85 -2.18 -0.28
C VAL A 9 0.69 -2.73 -1.69
N GLY A 10 -0.47 -2.53 -2.30
CA GLY A 10 -0.74 -2.89 -3.70
C GLY A 10 -1.19 -1.68 -4.52
N ASP A 11 -1.32 -1.86 -5.83
CA ASP A 11 -2.01 -0.86 -6.66
C ASP A 11 -3.48 -0.72 -6.19
N PHE A 12 -3.94 0.52 -6.15
CA PHE A 12 -5.26 0.94 -5.66
C PHE A 12 -5.55 0.61 -4.18
N SER A 13 -4.51 0.46 -3.35
CA SER A 13 -4.70 0.50 -1.88
C SER A 13 -5.24 1.87 -1.45
N GLU A 14 -6.10 1.90 -0.42
CA GLU A 14 -6.72 3.14 0.04
C GLU A 14 -5.67 4.10 0.64
N THR A 15 -5.75 5.38 0.26
CA THR A 15 -4.73 6.39 0.53
C THR A 15 -4.52 6.64 2.01
N LEU A 16 -5.60 6.80 2.78
CA LEU A 16 -5.52 7.01 4.23
C LEU A 16 -5.08 5.73 4.96
N GLU A 17 -5.53 4.56 4.51
CA GLU A 17 -5.10 3.27 5.07
C GLU A 17 -3.61 2.97 4.85
N VAL A 18 -2.97 3.62 3.87
CA VAL A 18 -1.52 3.55 3.67
C VAL A 18 -0.81 4.67 4.43
N TRP A 19 -1.18 5.93 4.21
CA TRP A 19 -0.41 7.06 4.73
C TRP A 19 -0.56 7.26 6.24
N ALA A 20 -1.77 7.11 6.80
CA ALA A 20 -1.99 7.35 8.23
C ALA A 20 -1.17 6.39 9.12
N PRO A 21 -1.20 5.04 8.91
CA PRO A 21 -0.34 4.15 9.67
C PRO A 21 1.14 4.35 9.37
N LEU A 22 1.54 4.60 8.12
CA LEU A 22 2.94 4.86 7.78
C LEU A 22 3.52 6.05 8.56
N PHE A 23 2.81 7.18 8.56
CA PHE A 23 3.24 8.37 9.29
C PHE A 23 3.23 8.14 10.79
N THR A 24 2.20 7.48 11.33
CA THR A 24 2.11 7.17 12.76
C THR A 24 3.30 6.32 13.21
N LEU A 25 3.58 5.22 12.51
CA LEU A 25 4.68 4.31 12.85
C LEU A 25 6.05 5.00 12.75
N ARG A 26 6.28 5.78 11.69
CA ARG A 26 7.53 6.54 11.53
C ARG A 26 7.70 7.59 12.63
N THR A 27 6.63 8.30 12.99
CA THR A 27 6.64 9.31 14.06
C THR A 27 6.97 8.69 15.41
N LEU A 28 6.50 7.46 15.67
CA LEU A 28 6.81 6.69 16.87
C LEU A 28 8.22 6.05 16.86
N GLY A 29 9.02 6.27 15.80
CA GLY A 29 10.40 5.79 15.70
C GLY A 29 10.55 4.35 15.20
N PHE A 30 9.50 3.74 14.62
CA PHE A 30 9.62 2.44 13.97
C PHE A 30 10.27 2.56 12.59
N GLU A 31 11.11 1.59 12.26
CA GLU A 31 11.56 1.38 10.89
C GLU A 31 10.46 0.64 10.10
N VAL A 32 10.00 1.23 9.01
CA VAL A 32 8.91 0.67 8.19
C VAL A 32 9.40 0.47 6.76
N ASP A 33 9.41 -0.77 6.32
CA ASP A 33 9.59 -1.14 4.91
C ASP A 33 8.23 -1.22 4.20
N ILE A 34 8.18 -0.73 2.96
CA ILE A 34 7.01 -0.77 2.08
C ILE A 34 7.33 -1.72 0.94
N GLY A 35 6.52 -2.77 0.79
CA GLY A 35 6.68 -3.77 -0.26
C GLY A 35 5.36 -4.09 -0.96
N CYS A 36 5.46 -4.42 -2.24
CA CYS A 36 4.34 -4.87 -3.09
C CYS A 36 4.78 -6.13 -3.82
N PRO A 37 3.97 -7.20 -3.85
CA PRO A 37 4.24 -8.35 -4.71
C PRO A 37 4.50 -7.88 -6.15
N ASN A 38 5.49 -8.50 -6.80
CA ASN A 38 5.89 -8.20 -8.17
C ASN A 38 6.46 -6.78 -8.41
N LYS A 39 6.78 -6.01 -7.36
CA LYS A 39 7.50 -4.74 -7.49
C LYS A 39 8.79 -4.74 -6.69
N SER A 40 9.81 -4.15 -7.28
CA SER A 40 11.13 -3.95 -6.73
C SER A 40 11.22 -2.61 -6.00
N LYS A 41 12.22 -2.50 -5.12
CA LYS A 41 12.60 -1.23 -4.49
C LYS A 41 12.74 -0.12 -5.53
N GLY A 42 12.11 1.02 -5.28
CA GLY A 42 12.10 2.18 -6.18
C GLY A 42 10.93 2.21 -7.16
N GLU A 43 10.24 1.10 -7.40
CA GLU A 43 8.98 1.11 -8.17
C GLU A 43 7.83 1.70 -7.35
N THR A 44 6.73 2.03 -8.01
CA THR A 44 5.58 2.72 -7.39
C THR A 44 4.28 1.95 -7.48
N CYS A 45 3.44 2.06 -6.45
CA CYS A 45 2.01 1.78 -6.54
C CYS A 45 1.21 3.06 -6.67
N THR A 46 0.14 3.03 -7.46
CA THR A 46 -0.88 4.09 -7.45
C THR A 46 -1.85 3.81 -6.30
N LEU A 47 -2.19 4.80 -5.48
CA LEU A 47 -3.19 4.65 -4.43
C LEU A 47 -4.58 5.10 -4.91
N ALA A 48 -5.62 4.73 -4.15
CA ALA A 48 -7.00 5.12 -4.39
C ALA A 48 -7.51 6.01 -3.25
N VAL A 49 -8.38 6.98 -3.55
CA VAL A 49 -9.23 7.61 -2.53
C VAL A 49 -10.59 6.95 -2.61
N HIS A 50 -11.03 6.38 -1.50
CA HIS A 50 -12.41 5.90 -1.32
C HIS A 50 -13.20 6.93 -0.55
N ASP A 51 -14.15 7.58 -1.23
CA ASP A 51 -14.95 8.66 -0.64
C ASP A 51 -16.44 8.37 -0.77
N TYR A 52 -17.20 8.67 0.29
CA TYR A 52 -18.64 8.48 0.31
C TYR A 52 -19.34 9.68 -0.34
N SER A 53 -20.21 9.38 -1.30
CA SER A 53 -21.04 10.39 -1.94
C SER A 53 -22.52 10.06 -1.68
N PRO A 54 -23.35 11.06 -1.31
CA PRO A 54 -24.75 10.84 -0.97
C PRO A 54 -25.60 10.35 -2.16
N GLN A 55 -25.08 10.41 -3.38
CA GLN A 55 -25.75 9.96 -4.60
C GLN A 55 -25.62 8.45 -4.85
N PHE A 56 -24.67 7.77 -4.19
CA PHE A 56 -24.36 6.36 -4.46
C PHE A 56 -24.59 5.51 -3.22
N GLN A 57 -24.91 4.22 -3.43
CA GLN A 57 -25.01 3.24 -2.34
C GLN A 57 -23.65 2.80 -1.80
N THR A 58 -22.55 3.13 -2.49
CA THR A 58 -21.19 2.74 -2.13
C THR A 58 -20.22 3.90 -2.37
N TYR A 59 -18.96 3.71 -2.01
CA TYR A 59 -17.90 4.69 -2.22
C TYR A 59 -17.63 4.96 -3.71
N THR A 60 -17.15 6.17 -3.99
CA THR A 60 -16.49 6.49 -5.25
C THR A 60 -15.00 6.18 -5.13
N GLU A 61 -14.41 5.65 -6.20
CA GLU A 61 -12.97 5.43 -6.29
C GLU A 61 -12.34 6.43 -7.25
N LYS A 62 -11.24 7.07 -6.82
CA LYS A 62 -10.47 8.00 -7.65
C LYS A 62 -8.97 7.67 -7.53
N PRO A 63 -8.20 7.72 -8.63
CA PRO A 63 -6.73 7.64 -8.57
C PRO A 63 -6.16 8.73 -7.67
N ALA A 64 -5.12 8.41 -6.92
CA ALA A 64 -4.53 9.27 -5.91
C ALA A 64 -2.99 9.32 -6.01
N HIS A 65 -2.34 9.59 -4.89
CA HIS A 65 -0.88 9.71 -4.81
C HIS A 65 -0.16 8.39 -5.15
N LEU A 66 1.08 8.53 -5.63
CA LEU A 66 1.99 7.40 -5.77
C LEU A 66 2.72 7.12 -4.44
N ILE A 67 3.06 5.86 -4.20
CA ILE A 67 3.94 5.44 -3.11
C ILE A 67 5.08 4.57 -3.63
N TYR A 68 6.30 4.84 -3.17
CA TYR A 68 7.50 4.13 -3.58
C TYR A 68 7.79 2.93 -2.68
N MET A 69 8.15 1.80 -3.29
CA MET A 69 8.60 0.61 -2.57
C MET A 69 9.99 0.87 -1.97
N THR A 70 10.15 0.58 -0.67
CA THR A 70 11.45 0.74 0.02
C THR A 70 12.25 -0.56 0.05
N CYS A 71 11.60 -1.69 -0.20
CA CYS A 71 12.21 -3.00 -0.30
C CYS A 71 11.71 -3.77 -1.54
N THR A 72 12.52 -4.73 -1.99
CA THR A 72 12.09 -5.76 -2.95
C THR A 72 11.69 -6.98 -2.13
N PRO A 73 10.43 -7.43 -2.16
CA PRO A 73 10.03 -8.66 -1.49
C PRO A 73 10.81 -9.85 -2.07
N SER A 74 11.32 -10.74 -1.23
CA SER A 74 11.85 -12.02 -1.71
C SER A 74 10.71 -12.82 -2.33
N THR A 75 10.99 -13.55 -3.42
CA THR A 75 10.07 -14.36 -4.23
C THR A 75 9.21 -15.36 -3.44
N THR A 76 9.49 -15.57 -2.15
CA THR A 76 8.80 -16.47 -1.23
C THR A 76 7.64 -15.85 -0.43
N MET A 77 7.20 -14.62 -0.72
CA MET A 77 5.91 -14.18 -0.21
C MET A 77 4.82 -15.07 -0.82
N PRO A 78 4.01 -15.79 -0.02
CA PRO A 78 2.99 -16.68 -0.56
C PRO A 78 2.03 -15.85 -1.40
N MET A 79 2.11 -16.04 -2.72
CA MET A 79 1.26 -15.40 -3.70
C MET A 79 -0.17 -15.90 -3.50
N VAL A 80 -0.96 -15.20 -2.70
CA VAL A 80 -2.41 -15.42 -2.67
C VAL A 80 -2.98 -14.74 -3.92
N GLY A 81 -3.07 -15.51 -5.01
CA GLY A 81 -3.89 -15.16 -6.18
C GLY A 81 -3.25 -14.23 -7.20
N ALA A 82 -2.20 -14.68 -7.90
CA ALA A 82 -1.84 -14.10 -9.19
C ALA A 82 -2.61 -14.81 -10.31
N SER A 83 -3.78 -14.27 -10.68
CA SER A 83 -4.36 -14.30 -12.04
C SER A 83 -5.85 -13.98 -11.95
N MET A 84 -6.21 -12.70 -12.05
CA MET A 84 -7.49 -12.28 -12.64
C MET A 84 -7.22 -11.08 -13.55
N THR A 85 -6.45 -11.32 -14.61
CA THR A 85 -6.59 -10.53 -15.84
C THR A 85 -7.93 -10.88 -16.46
N HIS A 86 -8.79 -9.88 -16.65
CA HIS A 86 -9.94 -9.98 -17.56
C HIS A 86 -9.44 -9.92 -19.01
#